data_AF-A0A6L6E2F2-F1
#
_entry.id   AF-A0A6L6E2F2-F1
#
_cell.length_a   1.000
_cell.length_b   1.000
_cell.length_c   1.000
_cell.angle_alpha   90.00
_cell.angle_beta   90.00
_cell.angle_gamma   90.00
#
_symmetry.space_group_name_H-M   'P 1'
#
loop_
_entity.id
_entity.type
_entity.pdbx_description
1 polymer ?
#
loop_
_entity_poly.entity_id
_entity_poly.type
_entity_poly.pdbx_seq_one_letter_code
_entity_poly.pdbx_strand_id
1 'polypeptide(L)' 'QVDGGIDLANIEKVAAHGADTFVAGSAVFGSDDRNQRIRDLRVLANQGLRQTK' A
#
# COMPACT_ATOMS: atom_id res chain seq x y z
N GLN A 1 -2.75 10.00 5.39
CA GLN A 1 -3.59 8.82 5.73
C GLN A 1 -4.64 8.60 4.64
N VAL A 2 -4.87 7.35 4.22
CA VAL A 2 -5.99 6.96 3.34
C VAL A 2 -6.79 5.81 3.97
N ASP A 3 -8.11 5.97 4.03
CA ASP A 3 -9.04 5.09 4.73
C ASP A 3 -9.84 4.22 3.74
N GLY A 4 -9.26 3.09 3.35
CA GLY A 4 -9.91 2.07 2.52
C GLY A 4 -9.58 2.12 1.02
N GLY A 5 -9.87 1.01 0.34
CA GLY A 5 -9.64 0.85 -1.11
C GLY A 5 -8.18 0.72 -1.52
N ILE A 6 -7.25 0.54 -0.57
CA ILE A 6 -5.82 0.38 -0.87
C ILE A 6 -5.49 -1.05 -1.28
N ASP A 7 -4.79 -1.18 -2.41
CA ASP A 7 -4.31 -2.44 -2.98
C ASP A 7 -2.95 -2.26 -3.66
N LEU A 8 -2.45 -3.33 -4.31
CA LEU A 8 -1.17 -3.25 -5.05
C LEU A 8 -1.22 -2.31 -6.26
N ALA A 9 -2.39 -2.03 -6.82
CA ALA A 9 -2.52 -1.21 -8.02
C ALA A 9 -2.43 0.28 -7.71
N ASN A 10 -2.75 0.71 -6.48
CA ASN A 10 -2.82 2.12 -6.13
C ASN A 10 -1.88 2.58 -5.01
N ILE A 11 -1.38 1.69 -4.15
CA ILE A 11 -0.66 2.11 -2.94
C ILE A 11 0.60 2.93 -3.24
N GLU A 12 1.34 2.60 -4.31
CA GLU A 12 2.53 3.34 -4.72
C GLU A 12 2.17 4.79 -5.12
N LYS A 13 1.14 4.96 -5.96
CA LYS A 13 0.69 6.28 -6.40
C LYS A 13 0.20 7.11 -5.23
N VAL A 14 -0.60 6.51 -4.35
CA VAL A 14 -1.12 7.18 -3.15
C VAL A 14 0.03 7.61 -2.22
N ALA A 15 1.04 6.74 -2.07
CA ALA A 15 2.26 7.05 -1.33
C ALA A 15 3.07 8.20 -1.97
N ALA A 16 3.18 8.24 -3.30
CA ALA A 16 3.86 9.31 -4.03
C ALA A 16 3.20 10.70 -3.85
N HIS A 17 1.93 10.73 -3.46
CA HIS A 17 1.22 11.96 -3.07
C HIS A 17 1.38 12.32 -1.58
N GLY A 18 2.31 11.67 -0.86
CA GLY A 18 2.65 11.99 0.53
C GLY A 18 1.85 11.24 1.58
N ALA A 19 1.03 10.25 1.21
CA ALA A 19 0.40 9.38 2.18
C ALA A 19 1.41 8.42 2.80
N ASP A 20 1.43 8.31 4.14
CA ASP A 20 2.33 7.45 4.90
C ASP A 20 1.59 6.32 5.67
N THR A 21 0.26 6.41 5.75
CA THR A 21 -0.60 5.53 6.55
C THR A 21 -1.76 5.05 5.68
N PHE A 22 -1.97 3.73 5.65
CA PHE A 22 -2.88 3.05 4.72
C PHE A 22 -3.75 2.02 5.43
N VAL A 23 -5.01 1.92 5.03
CA VAL A 23 -5.93 0.84 5.44
C VAL A 23 -6.22 -0.07 4.24
N ALA A 24 -5.57 -1.24 4.20
CA ALA A 24 -5.69 -2.23 3.12
C ALA A 24 -6.43 -3.49 3.61
N GLY A 25 -7.76 -3.42 3.69
CA GLY A 25 -8.61 -4.51 4.20
C GLY A 25 -8.70 -5.68 3.22
N SER A 26 -9.54 -5.54 2.18
CA SER A 26 -9.80 -6.60 1.21
C SER A 26 -8.54 -7.11 0.50
N ALA A 27 -7.61 -6.20 0.18
CA ALA A 27 -6.34 -6.55 -0.43
C ALA A 27 -5.52 -7.56 0.40
N VAL A 28 -5.58 -7.47 1.74
CA VAL A 28 -4.89 -8.38 2.67
C VAL A 28 -5.73 -9.61 2.98
N PHE A 29 -6.99 -9.43 3.41
CA PHE A 29 -7.80 -10.55 3.90
C PHE A 29 -8.24 -11.52 2.80
N GLY A 30 -8.30 -11.06 1.54
CA GLY A 30 -8.57 -11.90 0.37
C GLY A 30 -7.34 -12.57 -0.25
N SER A 31 -6.14 -12.40 0.33
CA SER A 31 -4.90 -13.01 -0.17
C SER A 31 -4.69 -14.41 0.40
N ASP A 32 -4.21 -15.34 -0.44
CA ASP A 32 -3.80 -16.70 -0.02
C ASP A 32 -2.63 -16.65 0.97
N ASP A 33 -1.66 -15.75 0.73
CA ASP A 33 -0.60 -15.42 1.68
C ASP A 33 -0.73 -13.95 2.10
N ARG A 34 -1.25 -13.75 3.31
CA ARG A 34 -1.43 -12.42 3.92
C ARG A 34 -0.10 -11.78 4.26
N ASN A 35 0.89 -12.56 4.69
CA ASN A 35 2.20 -12.05 5.05
C ASN A 35 2.94 -11.55 3.81
N GLN A 36 2.89 -12.31 2.70
CA GLN A 36 3.43 -11.87 1.42
C GLN A 36 2.73 -10.61 0.94
N ARG A 37 1.40 -10.55 1.00
CA ARG A 37 0.65 -9.36 0.60
C ARG A 37 1.05 -8.11 1.39
N ILE A 38 1.21 -8.23 2.70
CA ILE A 38 1.66 -7.12 3.55
C ILE A 38 3.07 -6.66 3.15
N ARG A 39 3.97 -7.59 2.83
CA ARG A 39 5.31 -7.26 2.33
C ARG A 39 5.24 -6.48 1.02
N ASP A 40 4.45 -6.94 0.07
CA ASP A 40 4.31 -6.30 -1.25
C ASP A 40 3.76 -4.88 -1.11
N LEU A 41 2.70 -4.69 -0.32
CA LEU A 41 2.12 -3.37 -0.03
C LEU A 41 3.17 -2.42 0.57
N ARG A 42 3.97 -2.89 1.54
CA ARG A 42 5.04 -2.09 2.16
C ARG A 42 6.14 -1.72 1.18
N VAL A 43 6.53 -2.64 0.29
CA VAL A 43 7.54 -2.36 -0.75
C VAL A 43 7.07 -1.24 -1.67
N LEU A 44 5.84 -1.35 -2.20
CA LEU A 44 5.26 -0.35 -3.11
C LEU A 44 5.05 1.01 -2.43
N ALA A 45 4.52 1.03 -1.19
CA ALA A 45 4.35 2.26 -0.44
C ALA A 45 5.69 3.00 -0.23
N ASN A 46 6.75 2.25 0.11
CA ASN A 46 8.09 2.84 0.27
C ASN A 46 8.68 3.35 -1.05
N GLN A 47 8.35 2.72 -2.18
CA GLN A 47 8.76 3.20 -3.49
C GLN A 47 8.10 4.55 -3.80
N GLY A 48 6.79 4.67 -3.61
CA GLY A 48 6.07 5.93 -3.82
C GLY A 48 6.60 7.06 -2.94
N LEU A 49 6.80 6.82 -1.64
CA LEU A 49 7.35 7.82 -0.71
C LEU A 49 8.75 8.33 -1.08
N ARG A 50 9.57 7.49 -1.74
CA ARG A 50 10.90 7.89 -2.22
C ARG A 50 10.84 8.81 -3.44
N GLN A 51 9.78 8.73 -4.24
CA GLN A 51 9.60 9.57 -5.43
C GLN A 51 9.17 11.00 -5.07
N THR A 52 8.61 11.21 -3.89
CA THR A 52 8.18 12.54 -3.39
C THR A 52 9.33 13.38 -2.83
N LYS A 53 10.49 12.79 -2.55
CA LYS A 53 11.69 13.47 -2.04
C LYS A 53 12.64 13.85 -3.16
#